data_AF-A0A517MQY0-F1
#
_entry.id   AF-A0A517MQY0-F1
#
_cell.length_a   1.000
_cell.length_b   1.000
_cell.length_c   1.000
_cell.angle_alpha   90.00
_cell.angle_beta   90.00
_cell.angle_gamma   90.00
#
_symmetry.space_group_name_H-M   'P 1'
#
loop_
_entity.id
_entity.type
_entity.pdbx_description
1 polymer ?
#
loop_
_entity_poly.entity_id
_entity_poly.type
_entity_poly.pdbx_seq_one_letter_code
_entity_poly.pdbx_strand_id
1 'polypeptide(L)'
;MLDLFDKLRVQDKKVGHWFARVLRERTREQQQQSQVQVAELNRQLTLVRHQQDQLLNLRHLEEIDPNTFASKGTELRDRVARLTLQVESLDRGRSEVGEIAVKAFELSQTLKQQWLTADYRAKRRLLEIVRLNFKLDDVNLVPEWRKPFDVLAEGLDSENSRADRI
;
A
#
# COMPACT_ATOMS: atom_id res chain seq x y z
N MET A 1 7.13 -2.03 29.75
CA MET A 1 7.57 -1.58 28.39
C MET A 1 8.15 -2.72 27.57
N LEU A 2 9.11 -3.50 28.09
CA LEU A 2 9.66 -4.66 27.37
C LEU A 2 8.58 -5.72 27.09
N ASP A 3 7.69 -5.96 28.04
CA ASP A 3 6.57 -6.91 27.87
C ASP A 3 5.57 -6.47 26.79
N LEU A 4 5.44 -5.16 26.53
CA LEU A 4 4.60 -4.64 25.45
C LEU A 4 5.20 -4.95 24.07
N PHE A 5 6.54 -4.95 23.96
CA PHE A 5 7.21 -5.32 22.72
C PHE A 5 7.23 -6.84 22.50
N ASP A 6 7.21 -7.63 23.57
CA ASP A 6 7.05 -9.08 23.45
C ASP A 6 5.67 -9.47 22.90
N LYS A 7 4.62 -8.66 23.13
CA LYS A 7 3.30 -8.85 22.49
C LYS A 7 3.32 -8.65 20.98
N LEU A 8 4.17 -7.76 20.47
CA LEU A 8 4.32 -7.51 19.03
C LEU A 8 5.21 -8.55 18.33
N ARG A 9 5.96 -9.33 19.10
CA ARG A 9 6.93 -10.28 18.58
C ARG A 9 6.29 -11.65 18.41
N VAL A 10 6.45 -12.23 17.22
CA VAL A 10 6.07 -13.63 16.99
C VAL A 10 7.16 -14.50 17.61
N GLN A 11 6.83 -15.21 18.69
CA GLN A 11 7.82 -16.01 19.43
C GLN A 11 8.38 -17.17 18.60
N ASP A 12 7.56 -17.75 17.71
CA ASP A 12 8.01 -18.79 16.80
C ASP A 12 8.70 -18.19 15.56
N LYS A 13 10.01 -18.41 15.46
CA LYS A 13 10.84 -18.01 14.31
C LYS A 13 10.33 -18.59 12.98
N LYS A 14 9.73 -19.79 13.00
CA LYS A 14 9.17 -20.42 11.80
C LYS A 14 7.92 -19.69 11.32
N VAL A 15 7.03 -19.31 12.25
CA VAL A 15 5.82 -18.53 11.94
C VAL A 15 6.19 -17.12 11.48
N GLY A 16 7.18 -16.49 12.12
CA GLY A 16 7.65 -15.17 11.70
C GLY A 16 8.28 -15.18 10.30
N HIS A 17 9.10 -16.19 10.00
CA HIS A 17 9.67 -16.36 8.66
C HIS A 17 8.60 -16.69 7.61
N TRP A 18 7.63 -17.55 7.96
CA TRP A 18 6.49 -17.85 7.10
C TRP A 18 5.66 -16.58 6.83
N PHE A 19 5.37 -15.77 7.84
CA PHE A 19 4.60 -14.54 7.70
C PHE A 19 5.33 -13.50 6.83
N ALA A 20 6.63 -13.30 7.05
CA ALA A 20 7.45 -12.46 6.18
C ALA A 20 7.48 -12.98 4.74
N ARG A 21 7.55 -14.30 4.55
CA ARG A 21 7.52 -14.92 3.22
C ARG A 21 6.18 -14.69 2.54
N VAL A 22 5.07 -14.93 3.24
CA VAL A 22 3.71 -14.73 2.73
C VAL A 22 3.46 -13.26 2.40
N LEU A 23 3.91 -12.32 3.25
CA LEU A 23 3.83 -10.89 2.96
C LEU A 23 4.60 -10.54 1.69
N ARG A 24 5.83 -11.06 1.52
CA ARG A 24 6.61 -10.81 0.30
C ARG A 24 5.98 -11.45 -0.93
N GLU A 25 5.43 -12.66 -0.81
CA GLU A 25 4.72 -13.34 -1.90
C GLU A 25 3.46 -12.59 -2.29
N ARG A 26 2.65 -12.15 -1.33
CA ARG A 26 1.46 -11.32 -1.56
C ARG A 26 1.80 -9.97 -2.18
N THR A 27 2.84 -9.29 -1.69
CA THR A 27 3.31 -8.04 -2.27
C THR A 27 3.79 -8.25 -3.71
N ARG A 28 4.51 -9.35 -3.99
CA ARG A 28 4.94 -9.70 -5.36
C ARG A 28 3.77 -10.02 -6.27
N GLU A 29 2.81 -10.83 -5.82
CA GLU A 29 1.61 -11.18 -6.57
C GLU A 29 0.79 -9.92 -6.90
N GLN A 30 0.61 -9.04 -5.91
CA GLN A 30 -0.08 -7.77 -6.10
C GLN A 30 0.68 -6.82 -7.03
N GLN A 31 2.01 -6.83 -6.98
CA GLN A 31 2.86 -6.07 -7.91
C GLN A 31 2.74 -6.60 -9.33
N GLN A 32 2.71 -7.92 -9.52
CA GLN A 32 2.51 -8.55 -10.83
C GLN A 32 1.13 -8.22 -11.40
N GLN A 33 0.07 -8.31 -10.60
CA GLN A 33 -1.27 -7.92 -11.03
C GLN A 33 -1.33 -6.44 -11.43
N SER A 34 -0.67 -5.57 -10.66
CA SER A 34 -0.54 -4.14 -11.00
C SER A 34 0.19 -3.93 -12.32
N GLN A 35 1.31 -4.63 -12.53
CA GLN A 35 2.07 -4.56 -13.78
C GLN A 35 1.24 -4.99 -14.99
N VAL A 36 0.42 -6.04 -14.86
CA VAL A 36 -0.51 -6.47 -15.92
C VAL A 36 -1.54 -5.37 -16.21
N GLN A 37 -2.14 -4.76 -15.19
CA GLN A 37 -3.10 -3.67 -15.36
C GLN A 37 -2.46 -2.42 -15.98
N VAL A 38 -1.26 -2.04 -15.53
CA VAL A 38 -0.50 -0.91 -16.08
C VAL A 38 -0.08 -1.18 -17.53
N ALA A 39 0.34 -2.41 -17.85
CA ALA A 39 0.66 -2.80 -19.22
C ALA A 39 -0.56 -2.67 -20.13
N GLU A 40 -1.74 -3.07 -19.66
CA GLU A 40 -2.98 -2.92 -20.42
C GLU A 40 -3.39 -1.46 -20.60
N LEU A 41 -3.31 -0.63 -19.55
CA LEU A 41 -3.56 0.81 -19.64
C LEU A 41 -2.56 1.51 -20.61
N ASN A 42 -1.31 1.07 -20.63
CA ASN A 42 -0.29 1.58 -21.58
C ASN A 42 -0.59 1.18 -23.03
N ARG A 43 -1.15 -0.01 -23.26
CA ARG A 43 -1.66 -0.40 -24.60
C ARG A 43 -2.80 0.51 -25.03
N GLN A 44 -3.75 0.77 -24.14
CA GLN A 44 -4.86 1.70 -24.41
C GLN A 44 -4.37 3.12 -24.69
N LEU A 45 -3.37 3.61 -23.95
CA LEU A 45 -2.73 4.90 -24.21
C LEU A 45 -2.08 4.95 -25.60
N THR A 46 -1.37 3.89 -25.98
CA THR A 46 -0.75 3.80 -27.32
C THR A 46 -1.80 3.87 -28.42
N LEU A 47 -2.93 3.17 -28.25
CA LEU A 47 -4.03 3.19 -29.21
C LEU A 47 -4.67 4.58 -29.32
N VAL A 48 -4.91 5.26 -28.20
CA VAL A 48 -5.47 6.62 -28.20
C VAL A 48 -4.50 7.64 -28.81
N ARG A 49 -3.19 7.50 -28.58
CA ARG A 49 -2.17 8.31 -29.25
C ARG A 49 -2.16 8.09 -30.77
N HIS A 50 -2.25 6.84 -31.21
CA HIS A 50 -2.35 6.54 -32.63
C HIS A 50 -3.61 7.15 -33.26
N GLN A 51 -4.74 7.16 -32.55
CA GLN A 51 -5.96 7.84 -32.99
C GLN A 51 -5.78 9.36 -33.10
N GLN A 52 -4.99 9.99 -32.22
CA GLN A 52 -4.64 11.41 -32.36
C GLN A 52 -3.80 11.67 -33.61
N ASP A 53 -2.82 10.82 -33.89
CA ASP A 53 -1.98 10.93 -35.09
C ASP A 53 -2.83 10.77 -36.37
N GLN A 54 -3.76 9.81 -36.38
CA GLN A 54 -4.70 9.64 -37.49
C GLN A 54 -5.63 10.84 -37.66
N LEU A 55 -6.17 11.39 -36.56
CA LEU A 55 -7.01 12.58 -36.60
C LEU A 55 -6.27 13.80 -37.16
N LEU A 56 -4.99 13.94 -36.82
CA LEU A 56 -4.11 14.99 -37.34
C LEU A 56 -3.84 14.81 -38.84
N ASN A 57 -3.57 13.59 -39.29
CA ASN A 57 -3.41 13.27 -40.71
C ASN A 57 -4.69 13.58 -41.52
N LEU A 58 -5.87 13.20 -41.01
CA LEU A 58 -7.16 13.51 -41.65
C LEU A 58 -7.40 15.02 -41.75
N ARG A 59 -6.97 15.79 -40.74
CA ARG A 59 -7.04 17.26 -40.80
C ARG A 59 -6.09 17.85 -41.84
N HIS A 60 -4.88 17.32 -41.96
CA HIS A 60 -3.92 17.75 -42.97
C HIS A 60 -4.37 17.46 -44.40
N LEU A 61 -5.15 16.39 -44.60
CA LEU A 61 -5.80 16.05 -45.87
C LEU A 61 -7.09 16.84 -46.12
N GLU A 62 -7.48 17.73 -45.19
CA GLU A 62 -8.72 18.52 -45.21
C GLU A 62 -10.01 17.67 -45.29
N GLU A 63 -9.93 16.37 -45.00
CA GLU A 63 -11.08 15.45 -45.03
C GLU A 63 -12.08 15.70 -43.89
N ILE A 64 -11.67 16.46 -42.86
CA ILE A 64 -12.48 16.79 -41.69
C ILE A 64 -12.58 18.30 -41.44
N ASP A 65 -13.78 18.72 -41.04
CA ASP A 65 -14.09 20.09 -40.61
C ASP A 65 -13.34 20.47 -39.32
N PRO A 66 -12.90 21.74 -39.16
CA PRO A 66 -12.23 22.22 -37.95
C PRO A 66 -12.99 21.96 -36.65
N ASN A 67 -14.32 22.01 -36.66
CA ASN A 67 -15.13 21.77 -35.46
C ASN A 67 -15.10 20.30 -35.04
N THR A 68 -15.14 19.38 -36.00
CA THR A 68 -15.03 17.93 -35.75
C THR A 68 -13.66 17.58 -35.20
N PHE A 69 -12.60 18.20 -35.74
CA PHE A 69 -11.24 18.06 -35.23
C PHE A 69 -11.12 18.57 -33.78
N ALA A 70 -11.64 19.78 -33.50
CA ALA A 70 -11.55 20.37 -32.16
C ALA A 70 -12.31 19.54 -31.10
N SER A 71 -13.51 19.05 -31.44
CA SER A 71 -14.31 18.21 -30.55
C SER A 71 -13.62 16.87 -30.26
N LYS A 72 -13.20 16.14 -31.31
CA LYS A 72 -12.53 14.84 -31.15
C LYS A 72 -11.14 14.94 -30.53
N GLY A 73 -10.39 16.00 -30.85
CA GLY A 73 -9.09 16.27 -30.24
C GLY A 73 -9.19 16.57 -28.75
N THR A 74 -10.29 17.17 -28.29
CA THR A 74 -10.55 17.37 -26.85
C THR A 74 -10.92 16.06 -26.17
N GLU A 75 -11.82 15.27 -26.77
CA GLU A 75 -12.21 13.95 -26.26
C GLU A 75 -11.01 13.00 -26.09
N LEU A 76 -10.13 12.93 -27.09
CA LEU A 76 -8.93 12.10 -27.04
C LEU A 76 -7.93 12.60 -26.00
N ARG A 77 -7.73 13.92 -25.87
CA ARG A 77 -6.88 14.50 -24.81
C ARG A 77 -7.40 14.18 -23.42
N ASP A 78 -8.71 14.32 -23.20
CA ASP A 78 -9.32 13.98 -21.91
C ASP A 78 -9.18 12.49 -21.60
N ARG A 79 -9.29 11.62 -22.63
CA ARG A 79 -9.08 10.19 -22.47
C ARG A 79 -7.63 9.86 -22.12
N VAL A 80 -6.65 10.52 -22.75
CA VAL A 80 -5.23 10.40 -22.38
C VAL A 80 -5.02 10.83 -20.93
N ALA A 81 -5.54 12.00 -20.53
CA ALA A 81 -5.40 12.50 -19.17
C ALA A 81 -5.98 11.52 -18.13
N ARG A 82 -7.18 10.97 -18.39
CA ARG A 82 -7.80 9.96 -17.52
C ARG A 82 -6.96 8.70 -17.39
N LEU A 83 -6.47 8.15 -18.50
CA LEU A 83 -5.66 6.92 -18.49
C LEU A 83 -4.31 7.13 -17.78
N THR A 84 -3.66 8.28 -18.00
CA THR A 84 -2.41 8.63 -17.31
C THR A 84 -2.62 8.72 -15.80
N LEU A 85 -3.69 9.37 -15.34
CA LEU A 85 -4.02 9.45 -13.91
C LEU A 85 -4.27 8.07 -13.30
N GLN A 86 -4.92 7.17 -14.03
CA GLN A 86 -5.14 5.80 -13.56
C GLN A 86 -3.81 5.04 -13.39
N VAL A 87 -2.90 5.14 -14.36
CA VAL A 87 -1.55 4.54 -14.27
C VAL A 87 -0.79 5.08 -13.05
N GLU A 88 -0.76 6.40 -12.87
CA GLU A 88 -0.05 7.01 -11.73
C GLU A 88 -0.65 6.63 -10.37
N SER A 89 -1.98 6.47 -10.29
CA SER A 89 -2.66 6.08 -9.05
C SER A 89 -2.35 4.64 -8.64
N LEU A 90 -2.25 3.74 -9.63
CA LEU A 90 -1.96 2.32 -9.40
C LEU A 90 -0.50 2.10 -9.00
N ASP A 91 0.41 2.90 -9.56
CA ASP A 91 1.84 2.79 -9.30
C ASP A 91 2.23 3.31 -7.90
N ARG A 92 1.72 4.49 -7.52
CA ARG A 92 2.05 5.13 -6.22
C ARG A 92 1.50 4.39 -5.01
N GLY A 93 0.23 3.98 -5.04
CA GLY A 93 -0.46 3.52 -3.84
C GLY A 93 -0.12 2.10 -3.38
N ARG A 94 0.36 1.22 -4.28
CA ARG A 94 0.46 -0.22 -3.99
C ARG A 94 1.87 -0.71 -3.71
N SER A 95 2.88 -0.12 -4.35
CA SER A 95 4.29 -0.42 -4.06
C SER A 95 4.66 0.02 -2.64
N GLU A 96 4.25 1.24 -2.26
CA GLU A 96 4.57 1.83 -0.96
C GLU A 96 3.95 1.05 0.20
N VAL A 97 2.69 0.64 0.10
CA VAL A 97 1.98 -0.10 1.17
C VAL A 97 2.59 -1.47 1.43
N GLY A 98 2.96 -2.20 0.36
CA GLY A 98 3.57 -3.52 0.47
C GLY A 98 4.95 -3.46 1.12
N GLU A 99 5.78 -2.48 0.75
CA GLU A 99 7.07 -2.26 1.39
C GLU A 99 6.96 -1.81 2.85
N ILE A 100 6.02 -0.92 3.16
CA ILE A 100 5.76 -0.47 4.53
C ILE A 100 5.35 -1.65 5.41
N ALA A 101 4.48 -2.54 4.92
CA ALA A 101 4.05 -3.71 5.68
C ALA A 101 5.22 -4.65 6.01
N VAL A 102 6.11 -4.91 5.05
CA VAL A 102 7.32 -5.74 5.28
C VAL A 102 8.27 -5.07 6.26
N LYS A 103 8.56 -3.77 6.09
CA LYS A 103 9.45 -3.01 6.98
C LYS A 103 8.89 -2.90 8.39
N ALA A 104 7.57 -2.69 8.54
CA ALA A 104 6.88 -2.64 9.83
C ALA A 104 6.95 -4.00 10.54
N PHE A 105 6.77 -5.10 9.81
CA PHE A 105 6.92 -6.43 10.36
C PHE A 105 8.36 -6.70 10.83
N GLU A 106 9.37 -6.42 10.00
CA GLU A 106 10.79 -6.59 10.38
C GLU A 106 11.17 -5.73 11.60
N LEU A 107 10.65 -4.50 11.68
CA LEU A 107 10.82 -3.64 12.83
C LEU A 107 10.21 -4.28 14.08
N SER A 108 8.98 -4.80 14.02
CA SER A 108 8.32 -5.44 15.17
C SER A 108 9.12 -6.60 15.75
N GLN A 109 9.80 -7.39 14.90
CA GLN A 109 10.58 -8.55 15.34
C GLN A 109 11.92 -8.18 15.99
N THR A 110 12.50 -7.04 15.59
CA THR A 110 13.80 -6.53 16.09
C THR A 110 13.64 -5.44 17.16
N LEU A 111 12.43 -4.96 17.40
CA LEU A 111 12.09 -3.80 18.23
C LEU A 111 12.68 -3.89 19.65
N LYS A 112 12.59 -5.06 20.29
CA LYS A 112 13.12 -5.28 21.64
C LYS A 112 14.65 -5.11 21.70
N GLN A 113 15.37 -5.62 20.70
CA GLN A 113 16.83 -5.49 20.63
C GLN A 113 17.23 -4.05 20.34
N GLN A 114 16.57 -3.41 19.38
CA GLN A 114 16.82 -2.00 19.05
C GLN A 114 16.53 -1.07 20.22
N TRP A 115 15.48 -1.34 21.01
CA TRP A 115 15.15 -0.57 22.21
C TRP A 115 16.25 -0.62 23.27
N LEU A 116 16.89 -1.78 23.46
CA LEU A 116 17.94 -1.95 24.47
C LEU A 116 19.20 -1.16 24.13
N THR A 117 19.56 -1.07 22.85
CA THR A 117 20.76 -0.36 22.39
C THR A 117 20.50 1.10 22.00
N ALA A 118 19.24 1.52 21.89
CA ALA A 118 18.86 2.86 21.44
C ALA A 118 19.11 3.96 22.48
N ASP A 119 19.50 5.13 21.98
CA ASP A 119 19.54 6.38 22.74
C ASP A 119 18.12 6.92 22.99
N TYR A 120 18.00 7.93 23.86
CA TYR A 120 16.68 8.48 24.23
C TYR A 120 15.90 9.05 23.04
N ARG A 121 16.60 9.62 22.04
CA ARG A 121 15.97 10.15 20.84
C ARG A 121 15.43 9.03 19.95
N ALA A 122 16.19 7.97 19.72
CA ALA A 122 15.72 6.81 18.97
C ALA A 122 14.59 6.09 19.70
N LYS A 123 14.65 5.98 21.04
CA LYS A 123 13.55 5.42 21.85
C LYS A 123 12.24 6.19 21.65
N ARG A 124 12.29 7.52 21.71
CA ARG A 124 11.12 8.36 21.43
C ARG A 124 10.60 8.12 20.01
N ARG A 125 11.49 8.07 19.02
CA ARG A 125 11.12 7.85 17.63
C ARG A 125 10.47 6.48 17.40
N LEU A 126 10.99 5.43 18.04
CA LEU A 126 10.39 4.10 17.99
C LEU A 126 8.97 4.10 18.55
N LEU A 127 8.71 4.83 19.65
CA LEU A 127 7.35 4.95 20.19
C LEU A 127 6.42 5.72 19.24
N GLU A 128 6.89 6.77 18.59
CA GLU A 128 6.11 7.53 17.60
C GLU A 128 5.73 6.69 16.37
N ILE A 129 6.60 5.75 15.98
CA ILE A 129 6.37 4.86 14.83
C ILE A 129 5.34 3.79 15.17
N VAL A 130 5.48 3.15 16.34
CA VAL A 130 4.71 1.95 16.68
C VAL A 130 3.37 2.30 17.35
N ARG A 131 3.22 3.49 17.93
CA ARG A 131 2.13 3.82 18.85
C ARG A 131 1.40 5.11 18.46
N LEU A 132 0.09 5.13 18.69
CA LEU A 132 -0.76 6.30 18.48
C LEU A 132 -0.83 7.13 19.77
N ASN A 133 -1.21 6.51 20.89
CA ASN A 133 -1.38 7.16 22.20
C ASN A 133 -1.22 6.15 23.36
N PHE A 134 -1.11 6.69 24.58
CA PHE A 134 -1.23 5.97 25.86
C PHE A 134 -2.58 6.28 26.51
N LYS A 135 -3.34 5.25 26.87
CA LYS A 135 -4.53 5.39 27.72
C LYS A 135 -4.21 4.83 29.10
N LEU A 136 -4.60 5.55 30.14
CA LEU A 136 -4.51 5.06 31.52
C LEU A 136 -5.85 4.39 31.84
N ASP A 137 -5.81 3.08 32.03
CA ASP A 137 -6.95 2.27 32.43
C ASP A 137 -6.73 1.80 33.86
N ASP A 138 -7.33 2.53 34.80
CA ASP A 138 -7.15 2.39 36.24
C ASP A 138 -5.65 2.48 36.64
N VAL A 139 -5.00 1.35 36.97
CA VAL A 139 -3.57 1.29 37.31
C VAL A 139 -2.69 0.91 36.11
N ASN A 140 -3.30 0.54 34.98
CA ASN A 140 -2.61 0.00 33.81
C ASN A 140 -2.43 1.04 32.71
N LEU A 141 -1.21 1.11 32.18
CA LEU A 141 -0.88 2.00 31.07
C LEU A 141 -0.99 1.23 29.74
N VAL A 142 -2.11 1.43 29.02
CA VAL A 142 -2.47 0.65 27.82
C VAL A 142 -2.04 1.37 26.53
N PRO A 143 -1.42 0.64 25.58
CA PRO A 143 -1.14 1.12 24.22
C PRO A 143 -2.35 1.20 23.31
N GLU A 144 -2.46 2.31 22.59
CA GLU A 144 -3.17 2.38 21.32
C GLU A 144 -2.14 2.25 20.19
N TRP A 145 -2.17 1.12 19.47
CA TRP A 145 -1.18 0.79 18.44
C TRP A 145 -1.50 1.45 17.10
N ARG A 146 -0.48 1.79 16.33
CA ARG A 146 -0.66 2.25 14.94
C ARG A 146 -0.79 1.06 14.00
N LYS A 147 -1.57 1.20 12.93
CA LYS A 147 -1.58 0.22 11.83
C LYS A 147 -0.21 0.17 11.15
N PRO A 148 0.37 -1.02 10.89
CA PRO A 148 -0.20 -2.37 11.02
C PRO A 148 0.17 -3.12 12.33
N PHE A 149 0.70 -2.45 13.35
CA PHE A 149 1.14 -3.06 14.60
C PHE A 149 -0.01 -3.50 15.52
N ASP A 150 -1.20 -2.92 15.34
CA ASP A 150 -2.45 -3.32 15.99
C ASP A 150 -2.76 -4.81 15.74
N VAL A 151 -2.66 -5.27 14.50
CA VAL A 151 -2.92 -6.66 14.11
C VAL A 151 -2.00 -7.65 14.84
N LEU A 152 -0.75 -7.24 15.12
CA LEU A 152 0.21 -8.08 15.84
C LEU A 152 -0.04 -8.09 17.36
N ALA A 153 -0.49 -6.96 17.92
CA ALA A 153 -0.67 -6.81 19.36
C ALA A 153 -2.01 -7.31 19.88
N GLU A 154 -3.08 -7.12 19.11
CA GLU A 154 -4.45 -7.49 19.45
C GLU A 154 -4.80 -8.88 18.89
N GLY A 155 -4.03 -9.36 17.91
CA GLY A 155 -4.33 -10.58 17.15
C GLY A 155 -5.34 -10.30 16.04
N LEU A 156 -5.43 -11.22 15.07
CA LEU A 156 -6.56 -11.22 14.15
C LEU A 156 -7.80 -11.61 14.96
N ASP A 157 -8.76 -10.71 15.12
CA ASP A 157 -10.10 -11.07 15.57
C ASP A 157 -10.65 -12.13 14.62
N SER A 158 -10.51 -13.40 14.99
CA SER A 158 -11.10 -14.49 14.24
C SER A 158 -12.61 -14.38 14.42
N GLU A 159 -13.35 -14.04 13.36
CA GLU A 159 -14.82 -14.04 13.36
C GLU A 159 -15.42 -15.40 13.78
N ASN A 160 -14.61 -16.46 13.86
CA ASN A 160 -14.98 -17.79 14.36
C ASN A 160 -15.22 -17.88 15.88
N SER A 161 -15.06 -16.80 16.66
CA SER A 161 -15.36 -16.80 18.11
C SER A 161 -16.83 -16.51 18.45
N ARG A 162 -17.72 -16.35 17.45
CA ARG A 162 -19.17 -16.17 17.66
C ARG A 162 -19.96 -17.42 17.32
N ALA A 163 -19.71 -18.52 18.03
CA ALA A 163 -20.63 -19.65 18.07
C ALA A 163 -20.45 -20.50 19.34
N ASP A 164 -20.35 -19.88 20.51
CA ASP A 164 -20.74 -20.60 21.72
C ASP A 164 -21.18 -19.64 22.83
N ARG A 165 -22.49 -19.40 22.87
CA ARG A 165 -23.16 -18.98 24.09
C ARG A 165 -24.60 -19.50 24.04
N ILE A 166 -24.74 -20.66 24.67
CA ILE A 166 -25.98 -21.30 25.15
C ILE A 166 -26.80 -20.29 25.98
#